data_AF-A0ABD6VTB9-F1
#
_entry.id   AF-A0ABD6VTB9-F1
#
_cell.length_a   1.000
_cell.length_b   1.000
_cell.length_c   1.000
_cell.angle_alpha   90.00
_cell.angle_beta   90.00
_cell.angle_gamma   90.00
#
_symmetry.space_group_name_H-M   'P 1'
#
loop_
_entity.id
_entity.type
_entity.pdbx_description
1 polymer ?
#
loop_
_entity_poly.entity_id
_entity_poly.type
_entity_poly.pdbx_seq_one_letter_code
_entity_poly.pdbx_strand_id
1 'polypeptide(L)'
;MGVSSHFADIVRANINFFPNEAEGPLLALVIVVLLSGCGISKPSSQQIATFKNDELCKALGTYNYDGQTILRLTAELKRRGSSINQEQCYALSRTNMNPRDYLIGGEGMNNNLGDLRQERNEREIIQEKQRQQQLELERQSKIIESVKK
;
A
#
# COMPACT_ATOMS: atom_id res chain seq x y z
N MET A 1 -3.32 34.04 -13.35
CA MET A 1 -4.24 32.89 -13.53
C MET A 1 -3.96 31.94 -12.37
N GLY A 2 -4.76 31.76 -11.33
CA GLY A 2 -6.13 32.13 -11.01
C GLY A 2 -6.63 31.04 -10.06
N VAL A 3 -6.52 31.26 -8.75
CA VAL A 3 -7.18 30.42 -7.74
C VAL A 3 -8.15 31.31 -6.96
N SER A 4 -9.43 31.08 -7.23
CA SER A 4 -10.65 31.58 -6.57
C SER A 4 -10.44 31.77 -5.07
N SER A 5 -10.60 32.97 -4.47
CA SER A 5 -11.74 33.90 -4.50
C SER A 5 -13.09 33.32 -4.04
N HIS A 6 -13.09 32.44 -3.02
CA HIS A 6 -14.35 32.09 -2.34
C HIS A 6 -14.26 31.77 -0.84
N PHE A 7 -13.06 31.81 -0.22
CA PHE A 7 -12.92 31.59 1.23
C PHE A 7 -12.74 32.89 2.04
N ALA A 8 -12.43 34.01 1.36
CA ALA A 8 -12.25 35.31 2.02
C ALA A 8 -13.58 36.03 2.31
N ASP A 9 -14.68 35.63 1.67
CA ASP A 9 -15.98 36.31 1.82
C ASP A 9 -16.81 35.81 3.01
N ILE A 10 -16.49 34.64 3.58
CA ILE A 10 -17.18 34.12 4.77
C ILE A 10 -16.65 34.78 6.05
N VAL A 11 -15.44 35.37 6.02
CA VAL A 11 -14.81 36.01 7.20
C VAL A 11 -15.25 37.47 7.36
N ARG A 12 -15.96 38.06 6.38
CA ARG A 12 -16.34 39.48 6.39
C ARG A 12 -17.85 39.73 6.44
N ALA A 13 -18.55 39.01 7.32
CA ALA A 13 -19.88 39.40 7.76
C ALA A 13 -20.03 39.12 9.26
N ASN A 14 -20.32 40.18 10.03
CA ASN A 14 -20.59 40.21 11.47
C ASN A 14 -19.39 40.19 12.43
N ILE A 15 -18.50 41.17 12.29
CA ILE A 15 -17.81 41.76 13.45
C ILE A 15 -18.67 42.95 13.89
N ASN A 16 -19.68 42.71 14.73
CA ASN A 16 -20.36 43.73 15.55
C ASN A 16 -21.24 43.02 16.57
N PHE A 17 -20.63 42.41 17.58
CA PHE A 17 -21.33 42.12 18.82
C PHE A 17 -20.31 42.05 19.96
N PHE A 18 -19.94 43.21 20.49
CA PHE A 18 -19.51 43.27 21.89
C PHE A 18 -20.76 43.03 22.75
N PRO A 19 -20.63 42.19 23.77
CA PRO A 19 -20.86 42.76 25.09
C PRO A 19 -19.66 42.54 25.98
N ASN A 20 -19.44 43.58 26.77
CA ASN A 20 -18.51 43.62 27.87
C ASN A 20 -18.93 42.64 28.96
N GLU A 21 -17.96 42.37 29.82
CA GLU A 21 -18.10 41.90 31.20
C GLU A 21 -18.24 40.39 31.40
N ALA A 22 -17.30 39.92 32.23
CA ALA A 22 -17.28 38.72 33.06
C ALA A 22 -18.27 37.59 32.71
N GLU A 23 -17.72 36.39 32.51
CA GLU A 23 -18.13 35.10 33.09
C GLU A 23 -17.72 33.94 32.14
N GLY A 24 -16.91 33.00 32.63
CA GLY A 24 -16.83 31.64 32.09
C GLY A 24 -15.65 31.30 31.16
N PRO A 25 -14.48 30.87 31.70
CA PRO A 25 -13.40 30.24 30.91
C PRO A 25 -13.80 28.93 30.18
N LEU A 26 -15.03 28.45 30.37
CA LEU A 26 -15.56 27.23 29.76
C LEU A 26 -15.94 27.41 28.28
N LEU A 27 -16.35 28.61 27.86
CA LEU A 27 -16.79 28.86 26.47
C LEU A 27 -15.62 28.89 25.48
N ALA A 28 -14.46 29.39 25.90
CA ALA A 28 -13.25 29.39 25.09
C ALA A 28 -12.72 27.98 24.79
N LEU A 29 -12.92 27.04 25.73
CA LEU A 29 -12.42 25.66 25.61
C LEU A 29 -13.23 24.86 24.58
N VAL A 30 -14.53 25.13 24.43
CA VAL A 30 -15.40 24.50 23.41
C VAL A 30 -15.01 24.91 21.99
N ILE A 31 -14.59 26.16 21.78
CA ILE A 31 -14.20 26.67 20.45
C ILE A 31 -12.89 26.03 19.97
N VAL A 32 -11.92 25.80 20.87
CA VAL A 32 -10.64 25.16 20.52
C VAL A 32 -10.82 23.68 20.18
N VAL A 33 -11.71 22.97 20.88
CA VAL A 33 -12.00 21.54 20.62
C VAL A 33 -12.66 21.31 19.26
N LEU A 34 -13.47 22.27 18.78
CA LEU A 34 -14.14 22.17 17.47
C LEU A 34 -13.20 22.37 16.27
N LEU A 35 -12.03 23.00 16.47
CA LEU A 35 -11.07 23.28 15.39
C LEU A 35 -9.96 22.22 15.27
N SER A 36 -9.83 21.29 16.23
CA SER A 36 -8.79 20.24 16.23
C SER A 36 -9.17 18.97 15.45
N GLY A 37 -10.16 19.05 14.55
CA GLY A 37 -10.49 17.97 13.63
C GLY A 37 -9.47 17.82 12.49
N CYS A 38 -8.22 17.42 12.80
CA CYS A 38 -7.25 17.03 11.78
C CYS A 38 -7.64 15.68 11.16
N GLY A 39 -8.61 15.70 10.24
CA GLY A 39 -8.88 14.56 9.37
C GLY A 39 -7.67 14.33 8.47
N ILE A 40 -7.14 13.11 8.44
CA ILE A 40 -6.13 12.71 7.45
C ILE A 40 -6.76 12.89 6.07
N SER A 41 -6.32 13.93 5.36
CA SER A 41 -6.81 14.22 4.01
C SER A 41 -6.36 13.10 3.08
N LYS A 42 -7.31 12.57 2.30
CA LYS A 42 -7.01 11.51 1.33
C LYS A 42 -6.21 12.08 0.16
N PRO A 43 -5.16 11.40 -0.31
CA PRO A 43 -4.34 11.91 -1.40
C PRO A 43 -5.10 11.86 -2.73
N SER A 44 -4.98 12.91 -3.54
CA SER A 44 -5.49 12.95 -4.91
C SER A 44 -4.61 12.13 -5.85
N SER A 45 -5.11 11.77 -7.03
CA SER A 45 -4.32 11.04 -8.04
C SER A 45 -3.06 11.79 -8.48
N GLN A 46 -3.11 13.12 -8.52
CA GLN A 46 -1.96 13.96 -8.83
C GLN A 46 -0.91 13.89 -7.72
N GLN A 47 -1.33 13.91 -6.46
CA GLN A 47 -0.43 13.76 -5.32
C GLN A 47 0.22 12.38 -5.29
N ILE A 48 -0.55 11.32 -5.57
CA ILE A 48 -0.04 9.94 -5.65
C ILE A 48 1.08 9.82 -6.70
N ALA A 49 0.90 10.43 -7.88
CA ALA A 49 1.92 10.40 -8.93
C ALA A 49 3.23 11.11 -8.52
N THR A 50 3.16 12.08 -7.61
CA THR A 50 4.33 12.81 -7.11
C THR A 50 5.06 12.14 -5.95
N PHE A 51 4.47 11.12 -5.32
CA PHE A 51 5.11 10.42 -4.19
C PHE A 51 6.44 9.80 -4.60
N LYS A 52 7.42 9.82 -3.69
CA LYS A 52 8.61 8.98 -3.82
C LYS A 52 8.24 7.52 -3.58
N ASN A 53 9.12 6.60 -3.98
CA ASN A 53 8.85 5.16 -3.84
C ASN A 53 8.57 4.77 -2.38
N ASP A 54 9.35 5.27 -1.42
CA ASP A 54 9.12 5.00 0.00
C ASP A 54 7.80 5.60 0.52
N GLU A 55 7.44 6.81 0.08
CA GLU A 55 6.19 7.48 0.46
C GLU A 55 4.98 6.73 -0.10
N LEU A 56 5.08 6.29 -1.35
CA LEU A 56 4.06 5.46 -1.99
C LEU A 56 3.86 4.15 -1.23
N CYS A 57 4.95 3.50 -0.81
CA CYS A 57 4.90 2.27 -0.01
C CYS A 57 4.32 2.47 1.39
N LYS A 58 4.67 3.57 2.07
CA LYS A 58 4.08 3.95 3.36
C LYS A 58 2.59 4.28 3.24
N ALA A 59 2.21 4.98 2.16
CA ALA A 59 0.83 5.34 1.89
C ALA A 59 -0.06 4.10 1.67
N LEU A 60 0.45 3.04 1.05
CA LEU A 60 -0.30 1.78 0.95
C LEU A 60 -0.65 1.19 2.31
N GLY A 61 0.27 1.25 3.26
CA GLY A 61 0.01 0.80 4.63
C GLY A 61 -1.02 1.70 5.31
N THR A 62 -0.81 3.01 5.21
CA THR A 62 -1.62 4.03 5.88
C THR A 62 -3.07 4.05 5.39
N TYR A 63 -3.31 3.83 4.09
CA TYR A 63 -4.63 3.92 3.46
C TYR A 63 -5.21 2.54 3.05
N ASN A 64 -4.73 1.45 3.64
CA ASN A 64 -5.20 0.09 3.38
C ASN A 64 -6.71 -0.11 3.65
N TYR A 65 -7.31 0.70 4.54
CA TYR A 65 -8.72 0.67 4.91
C TYR A 65 -9.62 1.35 3.87
N ASP A 66 -9.04 2.14 2.95
CA ASP A 66 -9.77 2.83 1.90
C ASP A 66 -9.56 2.16 0.54
N GLY A 67 -10.53 1.32 0.16
CA GLY A 67 -10.52 0.54 -1.08
C GLY A 67 -10.24 1.36 -2.34
N GLN A 68 -10.74 2.59 -2.43
CA GLN A 68 -10.49 3.41 -3.63
C GLN A 68 -9.08 4.01 -3.64
N THR A 69 -8.60 4.45 -2.49
CA THR A 69 -7.26 5.04 -2.37
C THR A 69 -6.20 3.96 -2.57
N ILE A 70 -6.36 2.76 -2.00
CA ILE A 70 -5.41 1.66 -2.18
C ILE A 70 -5.32 1.20 -3.63
N LEU A 71 -6.43 1.19 -4.39
CA LEU A 71 -6.42 0.86 -5.81
C LEU A 71 -5.62 1.88 -6.62
N ARG A 72 -5.75 3.17 -6.32
CA ARG A 72 -4.99 4.24 -7.01
C ARG A 72 -3.49 4.16 -6.67
N LEU A 73 -3.15 3.94 -5.40
CA LEU A 73 -1.76 3.75 -4.97
C LEU A 73 -1.14 2.51 -5.62
N THR A 74 -1.89 1.41 -5.70
CA THR A 74 -1.45 0.15 -6.34
C THR A 74 -1.29 0.31 -7.85
N ALA A 75 -2.16 1.08 -8.51
CA ALA A 75 -2.01 1.39 -9.92
C ALA A 75 -0.72 2.18 -10.19
N GLU A 76 -0.37 3.13 -9.33
CA GLU A 76 0.88 3.88 -9.43
C GLU A 76 2.11 3.01 -9.15
N LEU A 77 2.05 2.10 -8.17
CA LEU A 77 3.10 1.09 -7.96
C LEU A 77 3.33 0.26 -9.24
N LYS A 78 2.24 -0.26 -9.82
CA LYS A 78 2.29 -1.11 -11.01
C LYS A 78 2.85 -0.34 -12.21
N ARG A 79 2.50 0.94 -12.36
CA ARG A 79 3.04 1.83 -13.38
C ARG A 79 4.56 1.98 -13.26
N ARG A 80 5.08 2.03 -12.03
CA ARG A 80 6.53 2.18 -11.73
C ARG A 80 7.31 0.87 -11.81
N GLY A 81 6.64 -0.26 -11.57
CA GLY A 81 7.17 -1.60 -11.81
C GLY A 81 8.52 -1.85 -11.14
N SER A 82 9.54 -2.15 -11.95
CA SER A 82 10.90 -2.53 -11.51
C SER A 82 11.68 -1.42 -10.81
N SER A 83 11.24 -0.16 -10.90
CA SER A 83 11.86 0.94 -10.15
C SER A 83 11.56 0.91 -8.65
N ILE A 84 10.67 0.00 -8.20
CA ILE A 84 10.30 -0.18 -6.80
C ILE A 84 10.90 -1.48 -6.28
N ASN A 85 11.68 -1.38 -5.20
CA ASN A 85 12.09 -2.55 -4.44
C ASN A 85 10.87 -3.12 -3.70
N GLN A 86 10.35 -4.25 -4.17
CA GLN A 86 9.14 -4.86 -3.64
C GLN A 86 9.29 -5.31 -2.18
N GLU A 87 10.45 -5.82 -1.78
CA GLU A 87 10.70 -6.27 -0.41
C GLU A 87 10.69 -5.11 0.57
N GLN A 88 11.39 -4.02 0.22
CA GLN A 88 11.38 -2.78 1.00
C GLN A 88 9.97 -2.18 1.06
N CYS A 89 9.24 -2.21 -0.04
CA CYS A 89 7.89 -1.67 -0.11
C CYS A 89 6.93 -2.44 0.79
N TYR A 90 7.02 -3.78 0.79
CA TYR A 90 6.23 -4.64 1.65
C TYR A 90 6.52 -4.37 3.14
N ALA A 91 7.80 -4.26 3.51
CA ALA A 91 8.19 -3.94 4.88
C ALA A 91 7.64 -2.57 5.32
N LEU A 92 7.83 -1.54 4.50
CA LEU A 92 7.33 -0.18 4.79
C LEU A 92 5.81 -0.15 4.90
N SER A 93 5.09 -0.74 3.95
CA SER A 93 3.63 -0.83 3.99
C SER A 93 3.16 -1.51 5.26
N ARG A 94 3.73 -2.67 5.61
CA ARG A 94 3.37 -3.44 6.81
C ARG A 94 3.55 -2.63 8.10
N THR A 95 4.65 -1.89 8.23
CA THR A 95 4.90 -1.05 9.42
C THR A 95 3.97 0.14 9.57
N ASN A 96 3.30 0.56 8.49
CA ASN A 96 2.39 1.70 8.49
C ASN A 96 0.91 1.29 8.47
N MET A 97 0.59 -0.01 8.38
CA MET A 97 -0.77 -0.50 8.52
C MET A 97 -1.25 -0.39 9.96
N ASN A 98 -2.52 -0.05 10.17
CA ASN A 98 -3.10 -0.15 11.50
C ASN A 98 -3.21 -1.63 11.89
N PRO A 99 -2.76 -2.04 13.09
CA PRO A 99 -2.93 -3.40 13.60
C PRO A 99 -4.38 -3.92 13.51
N ARG A 100 -5.37 -3.03 13.58
CA ARG A 100 -6.79 -3.39 13.47
C ARG A 100 -7.21 -3.79 12.05
N ASP A 101 -6.52 -3.32 11.02
CA ASP A 101 -6.86 -3.65 9.63
C ASP A 101 -6.45 -5.09 9.28
N TYR A 102 -5.52 -5.69 10.03
CA TYR A 102 -5.20 -7.12 9.92
C TYR A 102 -6.36 -8.01 10.36
N LEU A 103 -7.21 -7.52 11.28
CA LEU A 103 -8.27 -8.32 11.89
C LEU A 103 -9.53 -8.39 11.02
N ILE A 104 -9.72 -7.46 10.08
CA ILE A 104 -10.90 -7.44 9.19
C ILE A 104 -10.71 -8.38 7.98
N GLY A 105 -9.47 -8.75 7.63
CA GLY A 105 -9.17 -9.70 6.54
C GLY A 105 -8.70 -11.09 7.00
N GLY A 106 -8.62 -11.34 8.31
CA GLY A 106 -7.89 -12.46 8.91
C GLY A 106 -8.55 -13.84 8.82
N GLU A 107 -9.82 -13.93 8.40
CA GLU A 107 -10.52 -15.22 8.30
C GLU A 107 -10.36 -15.92 6.93
N GLY A 108 -9.70 -15.30 5.94
CA GLY A 108 -9.69 -15.81 4.56
C GLY A 108 -8.34 -15.88 3.81
N MET A 109 -7.25 -15.27 4.30
CA MET A 109 -6.01 -15.16 3.51
C MET A 109 -4.84 -16.04 3.98
N ASN A 110 -5.02 -16.82 5.04
CA ASN A 110 -3.91 -17.50 5.72
C ASN A 110 -3.52 -18.83 5.05
N ASN A 111 -4.31 -19.30 4.08
CA ASN A 111 -4.12 -20.62 3.47
C ASN A 111 -3.23 -20.55 2.21
N ASN A 112 -3.33 -19.45 1.46
CA ASN A 112 -2.67 -19.37 0.14
C ASN A 112 -1.15 -19.16 0.20
N LEU A 113 -0.59 -18.61 1.29
CA LEU A 113 0.86 -18.35 1.36
C LEU A 113 1.68 -19.62 1.63
N GLY A 114 1.10 -20.58 2.37
CA GLY A 114 1.66 -21.92 2.50
C GLY A 114 1.65 -22.64 1.16
N ASP A 115 0.50 -22.60 0.49
CA ASP A 115 0.30 -23.23 -0.81
C ASP A 115 1.24 -22.67 -1.89
N LEU A 116 1.42 -21.35 -1.97
CA LEU A 116 2.35 -20.73 -2.93
C LEU A 116 3.83 -21.05 -2.66
N ARG A 117 4.22 -21.27 -1.40
CA ARG A 117 5.58 -21.72 -1.06
C ARG A 117 5.77 -23.19 -1.40
N GLN A 118 4.77 -24.01 -1.12
CA GLN A 118 4.76 -25.42 -1.48
C GLN A 118 4.81 -25.60 -2.99
N GLU A 119 3.98 -24.88 -3.75
CA GLU A 119 3.93 -24.96 -5.21
C GLU A 119 5.27 -24.53 -5.85
N ARG A 120 5.95 -23.53 -5.29
CA ARG A 120 7.30 -23.13 -5.74
C ARG A 120 8.32 -24.24 -5.52
N ASN A 121 8.31 -24.84 -4.33
CA ASN A 121 9.22 -25.95 -4.00
C ASN A 121 8.94 -27.18 -4.86
N GLU A 122 7.67 -27.51 -5.10
CA GLU A 122 7.27 -28.63 -5.96
C GLU A 122 7.71 -28.42 -7.41
N ARG A 123 7.56 -27.20 -7.95
CA ARG A 123 8.06 -26.87 -9.30
C ARG A 123 9.56 -27.04 -9.43
N GLU A 124 10.32 -26.64 -8.41
CA GLU A 124 11.79 -26.81 -8.39
C GLU A 124 12.19 -28.29 -8.36
N ILE A 125 11.50 -29.10 -7.55
CA ILE A 125 11.72 -30.56 -7.48
C ILE A 125 11.39 -31.23 -8.83
N ILE A 126 10.27 -30.86 -9.46
CA ILE A 126 9.86 -31.41 -10.76
C ILE A 126 10.88 -31.05 -11.84
N GLN A 127 11.34 -29.79 -11.85
CA GLN A 127 12.32 -29.32 -12.82
C GLN A 127 13.66 -30.05 -12.69
N GLU A 128 14.14 -30.27 -11.47
CA GLU A 128 15.38 -31.03 -11.25
C GLU A 128 15.22 -32.49 -11.64
N LYS A 129 14.07 -33.10 -11.37
CA LYS A 129 13.78 -34.48 -11.79
C LYS A 129 13.77 -34.63 -13.31
N GLN A 130 13.19 -33.67 -14.03
CA GLN A 130 13.22 -33.64 -15.50
C GLN A 130 14.66 -33.51 -16.02
N ARG A 131 15.47 -32.65 -15.41
CA ARG A 131 16.88 -32.49 -15.77
C ARG A 131 17.67 -33.78 -15.59
N GLN A 132 17.45 -34.51 -14.50
CA GLN A 132 18.10 -35.81 -14.26
C GLN A 132 17.67 -36.88 -15.27
N GLN A 133 16.37 -36.98 -15.59
CA GLN A 133 15.89 -37.91 -16.61
C GLN A 133 16.49 -37.61 -17.98
N GLN A 134 16.64 -36.34 -18.33
CA GLN A 134 17.22 -35.95 -19.60
C GLN A 134 18.71 -36.32 -19.70
N LEU A 135 19.47 -36.14 -18.60
CA LEU A 135 20.85 -36.59 -18.51
C LEU A 135 20.99 -38.11 -18.58
N GLU A 136 20.05 -38.86 -17.97
CA GLU A 136 20.06 -40.33 -18.02
C GLU A 136 19.76 -40.85 -19.43
N LEU A 137 18.78 -40.27 -20.11
CA LEU A 137 18.49 -40.57 -21.52
C LEU A 137 19.69 -40.28 -22.41
N GLU A 138 20.38 -39.16 -22.17
CA GLU A 138 21.59 -38.81 -22.92
C GLU A 138 22.72 -39.84 -22.70
N ARG A 139 22.92 -40.31 -21.46
CA ARG A 139 23.89 -41.37 -21.16
C ARG A 139 23.53 -42.68 -21.87
N GLN A 140 22.26 -43.08 -21.83
CA GLN A 140 21.83 -44.32 -22.49
C GLN A 140 22.00 -44.22 -24.00
N SER A 141 21.68 -43.07 -24.60
CA SER A 141 21.89 -42.86 -26.04
C SER A 141 23.36 -42.98 -26.43
N LYS A 142 24.27 -42.39 -25.63
CA LYS A 142 25.72 -42.49 -25.85
C LYS A 142 26.23 -43.94 -25.76
N ILE A 143 25.71 -44.72 -24.81
CA ILE A 143 26.06 -46.14 -24.66
C ILE A 143 25.60 -46.93 -25.89
N ILE A 144 24.35 -46.76 -26.32
CA ILE A 144 23.80 -47.45 -27.50
C ILE A 144 24.61 -47.12 -28.76
N GLU A 145 25.02 -45.88 -28.93
CA GLU A 145 25.85 -45.46 -30.06
C GLU A 145 27.26 -46.07 -30.02
N SER A 146 27.84 -46.23 -28.82
CA SER A 146 29.15 -46.88 -28.64
C SER A 146 29.13 -48.39 -28.91
N VAL A 147 27.99 -49.06 -28.73
CA VAL A 147 27.81 -50.51 -29.00
C VAL A 147 27.56 -50.78 -30.49
N LYS A 148 27.12 -49.78 -31.26
CA LYS A 148 26.88 -49.90 -32.71
C LYS A 148 28.14 -49.72 -33.58
N LYS A 149 29.25 -49.26 -33.00
CA LYS A 149 30.56 -49.17 -33.66
C LYS A 149 31.38 -50.42 -33.40
#